data_AF-A0A6A5A3Z5-F1
#
_entry.id   AF-A0A6A5A3Z5-F1
#
_cell.length_a   1.000
_cell.length_b   1.000
_cell.length_c   1.000
_cell.angle_alpha   90.00
_cell.angle_beta   90.00
_cell.angle_gamma   90.00
#
_symmetry.space_group_name_H-M   'P 1'
#
loop_
_entity.id
_entity.type
_entity.pdbx_description
1 polymer ?
#
loop_
_entity_poly.entity_id
_entity_poly.type
_entity_poly.pdbx_seq_one_letter_code
_entity_poly.pdbx_strand_id
1 'polypeptide(L)'
;MIYPNGPPRTSLPPFSKGLPVQRRRRVPRLAGLLYALGSAAISVVYLSVVLSPSITNDFWWPHFTSRGLQTFLGDLYNAKTTLHVSGSLHVFDASSVKDYSTGAAFISMRPAAARAILLDQLPLQEAIRIMRSISLMDNMRTVALSCWLDFNRTYEMAHTAFRQELCNAKRTSNAAVYLESLLRNVQTSDLLSSSYYPEIQRGIFDAVMATDPTWVHAIESHNWLSIPDEDAYWTTFGISTFTNSLQNYFLEGHDDTISIVNALGLSSRVTVNRRTSVTRAKTSWSTQFATCGLWNDLDATAQTSPPSSLIRSAPNAFERLGYDWDSWYFGQAGTPATALIRTQLGPLANFDVILVPVPPPLVALVAAFQDTLYSGIRGSSDYMALDEPTVDATPAAWMTLPNAVF
;
A
#
# COMPACT_ATOMS: atom_id res chain seq x y z
N MET A 1 -64.31 62.88 66.33
CA MET A 1 -63.47 63.25 67.49
C MET A 1 -63.91 62.37 68.65
N ILE A 2 -62.97 61.68 69.30
CA ILE A 2 -63.13 60.77 70.46
C ILE A 2 -63.63 59.34 70.14
N TYR A 3 -62.68 58.38 70.22
CA TYR A 3 -62.84 56.92 70.43
C TYR A 3 -63.69 56.63 71.69
N PRO A 4 -64.47 55.52 71.83
CA PRO A 4 -63.85 54.25 72.23
C PRO A 4 -64.58 52.92 71.91
N ASN A 5 -63.75 51.88 72.01
CA ASN A 5 -63.99 50.47 72.28
C ASN A 5 -65.34 50.05 72.89
N GLY A 6 -65.96 49.08 72.20
CA GLY A 6 -66.01 47.70 72.68
C GLY A 6 -67.28 47.25 73.42
N PRO A 7 -67.91 46.16 72.96
CA PRO A 7 -68.67 45.25 73.80
C PRO A 7 -68.10 43.81 73.73
N PRO A 8 -68.35 42.95 74.74
CA PRO A 8 -67.81 41.60 74.73
C PRO A 8 -68.83 40.51 74.35
N ARG A 9 -68.26 39.54 73.63
CA ARG A 9 -68.49 38.08 73.60
C ARG A 9 -69.81 37.53 73.06
N THR A 10 -69.66 36.53 72.18
CA THR A 10 -70.55 35.35 72.14
C THR A 10 -69.84 34.12 71.55
N SER A 11 -70.00 33.03 72.31
CA SER A 11 -69.88 31.56 72.09
C SER A 11 -69.42 30.94 70.76
N LEU A 12 -68.61 29.87 70.92
CA LEU A 12 -68.26 28.79 69.99
C LEU A 12 -69.38 27.73 69.83
N PRO A 13 -69.40 27.01 68.70
CA PRO A 13 -69.71 25.57 68.66
C PRO A 13 -68.59 24.73 67.98
N PRO A 14 -68.67 23.38 68.04
CA PRO A 14 -67.49 22.50 68.17
C PRO A 14 -67.19 21.56 66.98
N PHE A 15 -65.98 20.98 67.02
CA PHE A 15 -65.55 19.67 66.48
C PHE A 15 -65.85 19.31 65.00
N SER A 16 -64.78 19.24 64.17
CA SER A 16 -64.70 18.22 63.11
C SER A 16 -63.29 17.61 63.00
N LYS A 17 -63.26 16.33 63.37
CA LYS A 17 -62.42 15.20 62.95
C LYS A 17 -61.38 15.43 61.85
N GLY A 18 -60.16 14.97 62.13
CA GLY A 18 -59.22 14.57 61.08
C GLY A 18 -57.77 14.36 61.55
N LEU A 19 -57.49 13.31 62.34
CA LEU A 19 -56.18 12.67 62.24
C LEU A 19 -56.24 11.74 61.01
N PRO A 20 -55.25 11.80 60.10
CA PRO A 20 -54.30 10.70 60.15
C PRO A 20 -52.82 11.11 59.97
N VAL A 21 -52.03 10.59 60.91
CA VAL A 21 -50.71 9.96 60.68
C VAL A 21 -49.59 10.84 60.11
N GLN A 22 -48.94 11.58 61.01
CA GLN A 22 -47.63 12.20 60.79
C GLN A 22 -46.44 11.21 60.89
N ARG A 23 -46.66 9.91 60.60
CA ARG A 23 -45.62 8.86 60.67
C ARG A 23 -45.03 8.45 59.32
N ARG A 24 -45.55 8.97 58.20
CA ARG A 24 -45.12 8.60 56.83
C ARG A 24 -44.05 9.49 56.18
N ARG A 25 -43.56 10.55 56.84
CA ARG A 25 -42.57 11.48 56.24
C ARG A 25 -41.10 11.08 56.38
N ARG A 26 -40.73 10.11 57.24
CA ARG A 26 -39.32 9.69 57.43
C ARG A 26 -38.87 8.57 56.48
N VAL A 27 -39.75 7.62 56.18
CA VAL A 27 -39.50 6.51 55.23
C VAL A 27 -39.09 6.99 53.83
N PRO A 28 -39.78 7.96 53.18
CA PRO A 28 -39.38 8.42 51.85
C PRO A 28 -38.04 9.16 51.84
N ARG A 29 -37.63 9.78 52.96
CA ARG A 29 -36.33 10.46 53.09
C ARG A 29 -35.18 9.47 53.23
N LEU A 30 -35.36 8.43 54.04
CA LEU A 30 -34.36 7.37 54.21
C LEU A 30 -34.20 6.55 52.92
N ALA A 31 -35.31 6.23 52.25
CA ALA A 31 -35.29 5.58 50.94
C ALA A 31 -34.60 6.44 49.89
N GLY A 32 -34.85 7.75 49.86
CA GLY A 32 -34.15 8.69 48.96
C GLY A 32 -32.65 8.79 49.25
N LEU A 33 -32.25 8.80 50.53
CA LEU A 33 -30.84 8.81 50.92
C LEU A 33 -30.13 7.51 50.52
N LEU A 34 -30.74 6.35 50.80
CA LEU A 34 -30.21 5.04 50.41
C LEU A 34 -30.14 4.90 48.89
N TYR A 35 -31.13 5.42 48.16
CA TYR A 35 -31.10 5.47 46.70
C TYR A 35 -29.95 6.35 46.20
N ALA A 36 -29.75 7.53 46.76
CA ALA A 36 -28.66 8.43 46.38
C ALA A 36 -27.28 7.84 46.68
N LEU A 37 -27.10 7.24 47.88
CA LEU A 37 -25.86 6.57 48.26
C LEU A 37 -25.60 5.32 47.41
N GLY A 38 -26.63 4.52 47.13
CA GLY A 38 -26.55 3.35 46.25
C GLY A 38 -26.20 3.76 44.82
N SER A 39 -26.84 4.81 44.30
CA SER A 39 -26.54 5.35 42.97
C SER A 39 -25.11 5.90 42.89
N ALA A 40 -24.65 6.62 43.92
CA ALA A 40 -23.27 7.10 43.99
C ALA A 40 -22.27 5.95 44.05
N ALA A 41 -22.53 4.91 44.86
CA ALA A 41 -21.70 3.72 44.94
C ALA A 41 -21.63 2.98 43.59
N ILE A 42 -22.78 2.80 42.91
CA ILE A 42 -22.83 2.19 41.58
C ILE A 42 -22.05 3.02 40.57
N SER A 43 -22.20 4.36 40.59
CA SER A 43 -21.43 5.25 39.70
C SER A 43 -19.93 5.15 39.95
N VAL A 44 -19.49 5.10 41.21
CA VAL A 44 -18.08 4.91 41.56
C VAL A 44 -17.58 3.56 41.05
N VAL A 45 -18.32 2.47 41.29
CA VAL A 45 -17.95 1.13 40.80
C VAL A 45 -17.90 1.10 39.28
N TYR A 46 -18.89 1.68 38.60
CA TYR A 46 -18.91 1.75 37.14
C TYR A 46 -17.70 2.52 36.60
N LEU A 47 -17.43 3.72 37.11
CA LEU A 47 -16.31 4.53 36.64
C LEU A 47 -14.96 3.89 36.94
N SER A 48 -14.76 3.35 38.16
CA SER A 48 -13.46 2.85 38.61
C SER A 48 -13.15 1.43 38.15
N VAL A 49 -14.15 0.54 38.07
CA VAL A 49 -13.95 -0.87 37.78
C VAL A 49 -14.30 -1.20 36.33
N VAL A 50 -15.41 -0.67 35.82
CA VAL A 50 -15.93 -1.05 34.50
C VAL A 50 -15.35 -0.15 33.40
N LEU A 51 -15.41 1.16 33.58
CA LEU A 51 -15.04 2.11 32.55
C LEU A 51 -13.53 2.39 32.52
N SER A 52 -12.91 2.56 33.69
CA SER A 52 -11.50 2.94 33.85
C SER A 52 -10.55 2.16 32.93
N PRO A 53 -10.59 0.81 32.84
CA PRO A 53 -9.66 0.07 31.98
C PRO A 53 -9.79 0.43 30.50
N SER A 54 -11.02 0.68 30.03
CA SER A 54 -11.32 0.98 28.62
C SER A 54 -10.83 2.36 28.23
N ILE A 55 -11.00 3.37 29.09
CA ILE A 55 -10.68 4.78 28.79
C ILE A 55 -9.20 5.14 29.01
N THR A 56 -8.32 4.16 29.20
CA THR A 56 -6.87 4.39 29.35
C THR A 56 -6.17 4.72 28.04
N ASN A 57 -6.85 4.59 26.90
CA ASN A 57 -6.33 4.82 25.56
C ASN A 57 -7.43 5.29 24.60
N ASP A 58 -7.02 5.87 23.47
CA ASP A 58 -7.92 6.44 22.47
C ASP A 58 -8.75 5.41 21.70
N PHE A 59 -8.42 4.11 21.81
CA PHE A 59 -9.19 3.04 21.18
C PHE A 59 -10.39 2.61 22.03
N TRP A 60 -10.46 3.06 23.29
CA TRP A 60 -11.46 2.62 24.27
C TRP A 60 -11.45 1.09 24.46
N TRP A 61 -10.26 0.49 24.32
CA TRP A 61 -10.05 -0.95 24.40
C TRP A 61 -9.25 -1.25 25.68
N PRO A 62 -9.81 -1.97 26.66
CA PRO A 62 -9.09 -2.36 27.87
C PRO A 62 -7.72 -2.95 27.59
N HIS A 63 -6.71 -2.46 28.33
CA HIS A 63 -5.33 -2.97 28.28
C HIS A 63 -4.64 -2.88 26.91
N PHE A 64 -5.15 -2.02 26.00
CA PHE A 64 -4.49 -1.77 24.73
C PHE A 64 -3.20 -0.99 24.95
N THR A 65 -2.06 -1.68 24.78
CA THR A 65 -0.73 -1.11 24.93
C THR A 65 0.06 -1.23 23.64
N SER A 66 0.96 -0.28 23.40
CA SER A 66 1.80 -0.24 22.20
C SER A 66 2.76 -1.41 22.07
N ARG A 67 3.20 -1.98 23.21
CA ARG A 67 4.14 -3.10 23.29
C ARG A 67 3.48 -4.47 23.51
N GLY A 68 2.15 -4.47 23.61
CA GLY A 68 1.36 -5.67 23.83
C GLY A 68 0.41 -5.88 22.66
N LEU A 69 -0.85 -5.51 22.87
CA LEU A 69 -1.92 -5.77 21.91
C LEU A 69 -1.68 -5.09 20.55
N GLN A 70 -1.14 -3.87 20.52
CA GLN A 70 -0.82 -3.21 19.25
C GLN A 70 0.24 -3.98 18.46
N THR A 71 1.30 -4.45 19.13
CA THR A 71 2.35 -5.24 18.50
C THR A 71 1.81 -6.56 17.96
N PHE A 72 0.98 -7.25 18.76
CA PHE A 72 0.34 -8.49 18.36
C PHE A 72 -0.52 -8.32 17.11
N LEU A 73 -1.34 -7.26 17.05
CA LEU A 73 -2.12 -6.98 15.85
C LEU A 73 -1.21 -6.73 14.64
N GLY A 74 -0.13 -5.96 14.82
CA GLY A 74 0.85 -5.74 13.75
C GLY A 74 1.48 -7.04 13.23
N ASP A 75 1.93 -7.90 14.13
CA ASP A 75 2.52 -9.20 13.80
C ASP A 75 1.53 -10.11 13.10
N LEU A 76 0.30 -10.17 13.60
CA LEU A 76 -0.77 -10.99 13.04
C LEU A 76 -1.10 -10.57 11.60
N TYR A 77 -1.33 -9.27 11.37
CA TYR A 77 -1.63 -8.77 10.03
C TYR A 77 -0.43 -8.92 9.09
N ASN A 78 0.79 -8.63 9.54
CA ASN A 78 1.98 -8.84 8.70
C ASN A 78 2.17 -10.31 8.29
N ALA A 79 1.92 -11.26 9.21
CA ALA A 79 2.00 -12.69 8.92
C ALA A 79 0.91 -13.11 7.91
N LYS A 80 -0.35 -12.73 8.15
CA LYS A 80 -1.48 -13.13 7.30
C LYS A 80 -1.41 -12.50 5.90
N THR A 81 -1.00 -11.24 5.78
CA THR A 81 -0.79 -10.58 4.48
C THR A 81 0.35 -11.24 3.69
N THR A 82 1.39 -11.74 4.35
CA THR A 82 2.47 -12.49 3.67
C THR A 82 1.98 -13.80 3.04
N LEU A 83 0.96 -14.42 3.65
CA LEU A 83 0.33 -15.64 3.15
C LEU A 83 -0.85 -15.35 2.19
N HIS A 84 -1.03 -14.09 1.76
CA HIS A 84 -2.13 -13.67 0.88
C HIS A 84 -3.53 -14.04 1.42
N VAL A 85 -3.67 -14.08 2.75
CA VAL A 85 -4.96 -14.38 3.39
C VAL A 85 -5.89 -13.17 3.25
N SER A 86 -7.07 -13.40 2.70
CA SER A 86 -8.12 -12.39 2.53
C SER A 86 -9.39 -12.76 3.30
N GLY A 87 -10.10 -11.77 3.85
CA GLY A 87 -11.40 -11.94 4.51
C GLY A 87 -11.36 -11.72 6.01
N SER A 88 -12.41 -12.20 6.70
CA SER A 88 -12.53 -12.04 8.15
C SER A 88 -11.66 -13.05 8.90
N LEU A 89 -10.96 -12.57 9.92
CA LEU A 89 -10.12 -13.38 10.80
C LEU A 89 -10.60 -13.24 12.25
N HIS A 90 -10.77 -14.36 12.94
CA HIS A 90 -10.96 -14.35 14.38
C HIS A 90 -9.60 -14.24 15.08
N VAL A 91 -9.41 -13.15 15.81
CA VAL A 91 -8.14 -12.84 16.48
C VAL A 91 -7.76 -13.90 17.52
N PHE A 92 -8.72 -14.63 18.09
CA PHE A 92 -8.49 -15.70 19.06
C PHE A 92 -8.01 -17.03 18.46
N ASP A 93 -8.23 -17.22 17.15
CA ASP A 93 -7.75 -18.40 16.44
C ASP A 93 -6.27 -18.25 16.05
N ALA A 94 -5.72 -17.04 16.15
CA ALA A 94 -4.32 -16.78 15.88
C ALA A 94 -3.42 -17.39 16.95
N SER A 95 -2.53 -18.29 16.52
CA SER A 95 -1.38 -18.71 17.32
C SER A 95 -0.18 -17.82 17.02
N SER A 96 0.44 -17.25 18.05
CA SER A 96 1.69 -16.51 17.96
C SER A 96 2.70 -17.13 18.90
N VAL A 97 3.95 -17.18 18.47
CA VAL A 97 5.09 -17.68 19.24
C VAL A 97 5.62 -16.60 20.18
N LYS A 98 5.55 -15.33 19.77
CA LYS A 98 5.97 -14.18 20.58
C LYS A 98 5.08 -13.96 21.81
N ASP A 99 5.69 -13.67 22.96
CA ASP A 99 5.02 -13.23 24.18
C ASP A 99 4.81 -11.71 24.17
N TYR A 100 3.56 -11.28 24.28
CA TYR A 100 3.16 -9.87 24.29
C TYR A 100 2.83 -9.35 25.70
N SER A 101 2.93 -10.19 26.73
CA SER A 101 2.61 -9.83 28.12
C SER A 101 3.73 -9.06 28.82
N THR A 102 4.98 -9.26 28.40
CA THR A 102 6.18 -8.71 29.05
C THR A 102 6.63 -7.36 28.49
N GLY A 103 5.97 -6.85 27.43
CA GLY A 103 6.15 -5.48 26.94
C GLY A 103 7.51 -5.18 26.29
N ALA A 104 8.20 -6.18 25.72
CA ALA A 104 9.44 -6.02 24.97
C ALA A 104 9.29 -6.35 23.46
N ALA A 105 8.06 -6.55 23.00
CA ALA A 105 7.79 -6.98 21.63
C ALA A 105 7.87 -5.79 20.63
N PHE A 106 8.67 -5.95 19.58
CA PHE A 106 8.63 -5.10 18.38
C PHE A 106 7.80 -5.78 17.29
N ILE A 107 7.18 -5.00 16.41
CA ILE A 107 6.46 -5.56 15.26
C ILE A 107 7.47 -6.21 14.30
N SER A 108 7.21 -7.44 13.91
CA SER A 108 7.90 -8.18 12.85
C SER A 108 7.56 -7.53 11.51
N MET A 109 8.51 -6.76 10.98
CA MET A 109 8.35 -5.99 9.75
C MET A 109 8.48 -6.87 8.50
N ARG A 110 8.03 -6.35 7.36
CA ARG A 110 8.17 -7.01 6.04
C ARG A 110 9.05 -6.14 5.13
N PRO A 111 10.40 -6.26 5.18
CA PRO A 111 11.30 -5.35 4.48
C PRO A 111 11.13 -5.33 2.95
N ALA A 112 10.72 -6.45 2.36
CA ALA A 112 10.52 -6.59 0.92
C ALA A 112 9.07 -6.34 0.48
N ALA A 113 8.16 -5.91 1.37
CA ALA A 113 6.73 -5.82 1.07
C ALA A 113 6.41 -4.86 -0.08
N ALA A 114 6.94 -3.62 -0.06
CA ALA A 114 6.70 -2.65 -1.14
C ALA A 114 7.07 -3.22 -2.52
N ARG A 115 8.25 -3.84 -2.61
CA ARG A 115 8.72 -4.48 -3.84
C ARG A 115 7.86 -5.69 -4.22
N ALA A 116 7.50 -6.54 -3.26
CA ALA A 116 6.65 -7.69 -3.51
C ALA A 116 5.28 -7.26 -4.07
N ILE A 117 4.67 -6.21 -3.51
CA ILE A 117 3.40 -5.66 -3.97
C ILE A 117 3.51 -5.11 -5.39
N LEU A 118 4.53 -4.30 -5.69
CA LEU A 118 4.69 -3.69 -7.01
C LEU A 118 4.97 -4.72 -8.12
N LEU A 119 5.73 -5.77 -7.80
CA LEU A 119 6.07 -6.83 -8.75
C LEU A 119 5.05 -7.95 -8.82
N ASP A 120 4.04 -7.93 -7.94
CA ASP A 120 2.90 -8.82 -8.04
C ASP A 120 1.98 -8.41 -9.20
N GLN A 121 1.04 -9.28 -9.54
CA GLN A 121 0.01 -8.98 -10.53
C GLN A 121 -1.11 -8.14 -9.89
N LEU A 122 -0.96 -6.82 -9.96
CA LEU A 122 -1.93 -5.88 -9.40
C LEU A 122 -3.22 -5.86 -10.23
N PRO A 123 -4.40 -5.85 -9.58
CA PRO A 123 -5.66 -5.50 -10.22
C PRO A 123 -5.59 -4.09 -10.80
N LEU A 124 -6.20 -3.87 -11.97
CA LEU A 124 -6.09 -2.60 -12.69
C LEU A 124 -6.57 -1.41 -11.85
N GLN A 125 -7.71 -1.54 -11.16
CA GLN A 125 -8.19 -0.48 -10.27
C GLN A 125 -7.18 -0.06 -9.21
N GLU A 126 -6.39 -0.99 -8.69
CA GLU A 126 -5.37 -0.70 -7.67
C GLU A 126 -4.18 0.03 -8.31
N ALA A 127 -3.72 -0.43 -9.48
CA ALA A 127 -2.68 0.27 -10.23
C ALA A 127 -3.10 1.70 -10.62
N ILE A 128 -4.35 1.89 -11.05
CA ILE A 128 -4.94 3.21 -11.36
C ILE A 128 -4.93 4.10 -10.11
N ARG A 129 -5.35 3.59 -8.95
CA ARG A 129 -5.30 4.35 -7.68
C ARG A 129 -3.88 4.78 -7.34
N ILE A 130 -2.92 3.86 -7.45
CA ILE A 130 -1.51 4.12 -7.12
C ILE A 130 -0.95 5.21 -8.04
N MET A 131 -1.10 5.08 -9.36
CA MET A 131 -0.59 6.08 -10.31
C MET A 131 -1.18 7.48 -10.07
N ARG A 132 -2.49 7.55 -9.81
CA ARG A 132 -3.19 8.82 -9.52
C ARG A 132 -2.85 9.43 -8.15
N SER A 133 -2.23 8.65 -7.26
CA SER A 133 -1.90 9.09 -5.89
C SER A 133 -0.57 9.85 -5.80
N ILE A 134 0.24 9.84 -6.86
CA ILE A 134 1.58 10.44 -6.89
C ILE A 134 1.76 11.32 -8.13
N SER A 135 2.81 12.16 -8.12
CA SER A 135 3.15 13.04 -9.23
C SER A 135 3.66 12.28 -10.46
N LEU A 136 3.64 12.90 -11.63
CA LEU A 136 4.31 12.41 -12.84
C LEU A 136 5.80 12.15 -12.56
N MET A 137 6.46 13.06 -11.86
CA MET A 137 7.87 12.96 -11.49
C MET A 137 8.17 11.67 -10.72
N ASP A 138 7.30 11.28 -9.79
CA ASP A 138 7.46 10.05 -9.02
C ASP A 138 7.03 8.81 -9.80
N ASN A 139 5.96 8.89 -10.60
CA ASN A 139 5.56 7.80 -11.49
C ASN A 139 6.70 7.42 -12.45
N MET A 140 7.33 8.41 -13.11
CA MET A 140 8.43 8.25 -14.08
C MET A 140 9.61 7.43 -13.57
N ARG A 141 9.80 7.36 -12.24
CA ARG A 141 10.88 6.58 -11.60
C ARG A 141 10.66 5.07 -11.64
N THR A 142 9.41 4.63 -11.79
CA THR A 142 9.03 3.22 -11.70
C THR A 142 8.31 2.70 -12.94
N VAL A 143 8.24 3.50 -14.02
CA VAL A 143 7.62 3.06 -15.28
C VAL A 143 8.41 1.89 -15.86
N ALA A 144 7.70 0.80 -16.20
CA ALA A 144 8.30 -0.32 -16.90
C ALA A 144 8.70 0.09 -18.33
N LEU A 145 9.68 -0.59 -18.90
CA LEU A 145 10.15 -0.32 -20.26
C LEU A 145 8.99 -0.52 -21.27
N SER A 146 8.49 0.60 -21.80
CA SER A 146 7.26 0.65 -22.60
C SER A 146 7.42 -0.11 -23.92
N CYS A 147 6.41 -0.90 -24.27
CA CYS A 147 6.29 -1.58 -25.55
C CYS A 147 5.49 -0.74 -26.55
N TRP A 148 4.49 0.01 -26.06
CA TRP A 148 3.64 0.87 -26.88
C TRP A 148 3.34 2.18 -26.17
N LEU A 149 3.08 3.22 -26.96
CA LEU A 149 2.55 4.47 -26.43
C LEU A 149 1.08 4.28 -26.07
N ASP A 150 0.26 3.79 -27.00
CA ASP A 150 -1.20 3.77 -26.93
C ASP A 150 -1.77 2.37 -26.71
N PHE A 151 -2.98 2.27 -26.13
CA PHE A 151 -3.67 1.00 -25.91
C PHE A 151 -4.02 0.27 -27.19
N ASN A 152 -4.23 1.00 -28.29
CA ASN A 152 -4.46 0.41 -29.60
C ASN A 152 -3.19 -0.17 -30.24
N ARG A 153 -2.01 0.02 -29.61
CA ARG A 153 -0.70 -0.47 -30.06
C ARG A 153 -0.30 0.08 -31.44
N THR A 154 -0.78 1.27 -31.77
CA THR A 154 -0.49 1.96 -33.03
C THR A 154 0.97 2.41 -33.07
N TYR A 155 1.49 2.87 -31.93
CA TYR A 155 2.82 3.43 -31.80
C TYR A 155 3.70 2.53 -30.95
N GLU A 156 4.57 1.79 -31.61
CA GLU A 156 5.56 0.92 -30.98
C GLU A 156 6.72 1.73 -30.38
N MET A 157 7.19 1.33 -29.18
CA MET A 157 8.20 2.04 -28.40
C MET A 157 9.36 1.17 -27.88
N ALA A 158 9.32 -0.16 -28.07
CA ALA A 158 10.39 -1.02 -27.54
C ALA A 158 11.76 -0.63 -28.12
N HIS A 159 12.83 -0.79 -27.33
CA HIS A 159 14.19 -0.44 -27.75
C HIS A 159 14.70 -1.22 -28.97
N THR A 160 14.19 -2.42 -29.22
CA THR A 160 14.63 -3.28 -30.35
C THR A 160 13.45 -3.97 -31.02
N ALA A 161 13.60 -4.31 -32.29
CA ALA A 161 12.58 -5.06 -33.03
C ALA A 161 12.27 -6.41 -32.38
N PHE A 162 13.31 -7.12 -31.91
CA PHE A 162 13.16 -8.38 -31.20
C PHE A 162 12.34 -8.23 -29.90
N ARG A 163 12.59 -7.17 -29.12
CA ARG A 163 11.76 -6.88 -27.94
C ARG A 163 10.32 -6.57 -28.33
N GLN A 164 10.12 -5.82 -29.41
CA GLN A 164 8.78 -5.47 -29.90
C GLN A 164 7.98 -6.72 -30.28
N GLU A 165 8.59 -7.68 -30.96
CA GLU A 165 7.97 -8.99 -31.26
C GLU A 165 7.58 -9.74 -29.99
N LEU A 166 8.46 -9.75 -28.98
CA LEU A 166 8.16 -10.37 -27.68
C LEU A 166 7.02 -9.66 -26.95
N CYS A 167 6.95 -8.33 -27.02
CA CYS A 167 5.85 -7.55 -26.49
C CYS A 167 4.54 -7.98 -27.16
N ASN A 168 4.50 -7.97 -28.49
CA ASN A 168 3.34 -8.37 -29.31
C ASN A 168 2.88 -9.80 -28.97
N ALA A 169 3.81 -10.72 -28.69
CA ALA A 169 3.50 -12.12 -28.41
C ALA A 169 3.02 -12.39 -26.97
N LYS A 170 3.49 -11.63 -25.97
CA LYS A 170 3.35 -12.04 -24.55
C LYS A 170 2.89 -10.96 -23.58
N ARG A 171 2.80 -9.68 -23.97
CA ARG A 171 2.65 -8.57 -23.01
C ARG A 171 1.44 -7.68 -23.23
N THR A 172 0.58 -8.05 -24.17
CA THR A 172 -0.57 -7.24 -24.58
C THR A 172 -1.61 -7.08 -23.47
N SER A 173 -1.64 -7.98 -22.49
CA SER A 173 -2.57 -7.89 -21.36
C SER A 173 -2.03 -7.08 -20.17
N ASN A 174 -0.76 -6.67 -20.18
CA ASN A 174 -0.11 -5.97 -19.07
C ASN A 174 -0.11 -4.46 -19.29
N ALA A 175 -0.88 -3.72 -18.50
CA ALA A 175 -0.98 -2.26 -18.57
C ALA A 175 0.37 -1.55 -18.40
N ALA A 176 1.30 -2.11 -17.62
CA ALA A 176 2.57 -1.45 -17.29
C ALA A 176 3.47 -1.19 -18.51
N VAL A 177 3.28 -1.91 -19.62
CA VAL A 177 4.07 -1.70 -20.86
C VAL A 177 3.41 -0.75 -21.87
N TYR A 178 2.30 -0.11 -21.48
CA TYR A 178 1.61 0.91 -22.25
C TYR A 178 1.82 2.27 -21.59
N LEU A 179 2.47 3.21 -22.28
CA LEU A 179 2.70 4.53 -21.69
C LEU A 179 1.40 5.32 -21.48
N GLU A 180 0.36 5.06 -22.29
CA GLU A 180 -0.98 5.62 -22.15
C GLU A 180 -1.60 5.30 -20.77
N SER A 181 -1.26 4.15 -20.17
CA SER A 181 -1.71 3.82 -18.82
C SER A 181 -1.28 4.88 -17.80
N LEU A 182 -0.05 5.38 -17.92
CA LEU A 182 0.46 6.47 -17.09
C LEU A 182 -0.14 7.82 -17.52
N LEU A 183 -0.07 8.15 -18.81
CA LEU A 183 -0.44 9.49 -19.31
C LEU A 183 -1.92 9.83 -19.04
N ARG A 184 -2.82 8.85 -19.06
CA ARG A 184 -4.24 9.01 -18.70
C ARG A 184 -4.51 9.10 -17.20
N ASN A 185 -3.52 8.78 -16.37
CA ASN A 185 -3.65 8.67 -14.91
C ASN A 185 -2.73 9.62 -14.15
N VAL A 186 -2.20 10.61 -14.87
CA VAL A 186 -1.51 11.79 -14.33
C VAL A 186 -2.40 13.01 -14.60
N GLN A 187 -2.40 13.99 -13.69
CA GLN A 187 -3.17 15.21 -13.92
C GLN A 187 -2.59 15.99 -15.10
N THR A 188 -3.44 16.55 -15.96
CA THR A 188 -2.98 17.36 -17.11
C THR A 188 -2.12 18.54 -16.68
N SER A 189 -2.45 19.19 -15.56
CA SER A 189 -1.63 20.25 -14.97
C SER A 189 -0.23 19.78 -14.57
N ASP A 190 -0.12 18.58 -14.01
CA ASP A 190 1.15 17.96 -13.60
C ASP A 190 1.97 17.54 -14.83
N LEU A 191 1.33 16.99 -15.86
CA LEU A 191 1.99 16.71 -17.14
C LEU A 191 2.56 17.98 -17.78
N LEU A 192 1.72 19.01 -18.00
CA LEU A 192 2.09 20.22 -18.75
C LEU A 192 3.10 21.11 -18.02
N SER A 193 3.13 21.06 -16.68
CA SER A 193 4.10 21.83 -15.87
C SER A 193 5.37 21.04 -15.50
N SER A 194 5.43 19.76 -15.83
CA SER A 194 6.57 18.90 -15.52
C SER A 194 7.82 19.30 -16.29
N SER A 195 8.98 19.14 -15.65
CA SER A 195 10.28 19.29 -16.31
C SER A 195 10.55 18.22 -17.37
N TYR A 196 9.77 17.13 -17.42
CA TYR A 196 9.85 16.11 -18.47
C TYR A 196 9.01 16.43 -19.70
N TYR A 197 8.11 17.41 -19.63
CA TYR A 197 7.19 17.70 -20.73
C TYR A 197 7.91 18.10 -22.02
N PRO A 198 8.96 18.94 -22.03
CA PRO A 198 9.67 19.28 -23.27
C PRO A 198 10.29 18.07 -23.98
N GLU A 199 10.73 17.06 -23.25
CA GLU A 199 11.29 15.82 -23.77
C GLU A 199 10.18 14.84 -24.19
N ILE A 200 9.07 14.75 -23.44
CA ILE A 200 7.88 13.99 -23.86
C ILE A 200 7.36 14.54 -25.18
N GLN A 201 7.26 15.87 -25.29
CA GLN A 201 6.78 16.53 -26.48
C GLN A 201 7.67 16.20 -27.69
N ARG A 202 8.98 16.44 -27.58
CA ARG A 202 9.93 16.21 -28.69
C ARG A 202 10.18 14.74 -29.00
N GLY A 203 10.35 13.92 -27.98
CA GLY A 203 10.69 12.51 -28.11
C GLY A 203 9.51 11.62 -28.46
N ILE A 204 8.27 12.03 -28.15
CA ILE A 204 7.07 11.22 -28.31
C ILE A 204 5.99 11.97 -29.10
N PHE A 205 5.47 13.08 -28.56
CA PHE A 205 4.25 13.70 -29.11
C PHE A 205 4.44 14.29 -30.50
N ASP A 206 5.61 14.83 -30.87
CA ASP A 206 5.84 15.39 -32.21
C ASP A 206 5.62 14.35 -33.32
N ALA A 207 6.02 13.09 -33.10
CA ALA A 207 5.78 12.00 -34.05
C ALA A 207 4.29 11.63 -34.14
N VAL A 208 3.59 11.68 -33.01
CA VAL A 208 2.15 11.38 -32.93
C VAL A 208 1.33 12.52 -33.54
N MET A 209 1.66 13.78 -33.27
CA MET A 209 1.03 14.97 -33.84
C MET A 209 1.03 14.97 -35.38
N ALA A 210 2.06 14.38 -35.99
CA ALA A 210 2.15 14.25 -37.44
C ALA A 210 1.16 13.22 -38.04
N THR A 211 0.61 12.32 -37.22
CA THR A 211 -0.23 11.20 -37.67
C THR A 211 -1.64 11.21 -37.05
N ASP A 212 -1.74 11.47 -35.74
CA ASP A 212 -2.98 11.63 -34.98
C ASP A 212 -2.83 12.74 -33.92
N PRO A 213 -3.05 14.01 -34.28
CA PRO A 213 -3.04 15.11 -33.31
C PRO A 213 -4.19 15.03 -32.30
N THR A 214 -5.26 14.27 -32.60
CA THR A 214 -6.41 14.18 -31.69
C THR A 214 -6.08 13.38 -30.45
N TRP A 215 -5.24 12.35 -30.57
CA TRP A 215 -4.77 11.57 -29.43
C TRP A 215 -3.94 12.42 -28.45
N VAL A 216 -3.00 13.23 -28.96
CA VAL A 216 -2.15 14.10 -28.12
C VAL A 216 -2.99 15.13 -27.38
N HIS A 217 -3.90 15.81 -28.09
CA HIS A 217 -4.82 16.77 -27.47
C HIS A 217 -5.74 16.11 -26.45
N ALA A 218 -6.19 14.88 -26.68
CA ALA A 218 -6.96 14.12 -25.70
C ALA A 218 -6.15 13.88 -24.43
N ILE A 219 -4.87 13.50 -24.52
CA ILE A 219 -3.99 13.32 -23.35
C ILE A 219 -3.75 14.65 -22.62
N GLU A 220 -3.48 15.74 -23.34
CA GLU A 220 -3.16 17.04 -22.73
C GLU A 220 -4.38 17.75 -22.10
N SER A 221 -5.60 17.35 -22.45
CA SER A 221 -6.84 17.99 -21.97
C SER A 221 -7.79 17.04 -21.25
N HIS A 222 -7.38 15.80 -20.96
CA HIS A 222 -8.25 14.83 -20.32
C HIS A 222 -8.67 15.25 -18.91
N ASN A 223 -9.85 14.76 -18.53
CA ASN A 223 -10.26 14.66 -17.14
C ASN A 223 -10.28 13.18 -16.77
N TRP A 224 -9.88 12.85 -15.53
CA TRP A 224 -9.94 11.47 -15.08
C TRP A 224 -11.37 10.95 -15.09
N LEU A 225 -11.55 9.79 -15.74
CA LEU A 225 -12.72 8.97 -15.54
C LEU A 225 -12.76 8.46 -14.10
N SER A 226 -13.91 7.95 -13.65
CA SER A 226 -13.95 7.19 -12.40
C SER A 226 -13.01 5.99 -12.51
N ILE A 227 -12.48 5.49 -11.38
CA ILE A 227 -11.58 4.33 -11.40
C ILE A 227 -12.25 3.11 -12.09
N PRO A 228 -13.53 2.77 -11.80
CA PRO A 228 -14.22 1.70 -12.52
C PRO A 228 -14.36 1.94 -14.04
N ASP A 229 -14.59 3.17 -14.48
CA ASP A 229 -14.74 3.48 -15.91
C ASP A 229 -13.40 3.44 -16.64
N GLU A 230 -12.31 3.86 -16.00
CA GLU A 230 -10.96 3.75 -16.57
C GLU A 230 -10.50 2.29 -16.67
N ASP A 231 -10.79 1.48 -15.65
CA ASP A 231 -10.60 0.02 -15.68
C ASP A 231 -11.40 -0.63 -16.83
N ALA A 232 -12.69 -0.29 -16.93
CA ALA A 232 -13.54 -0.76 -18.03
C ALA A 232 -13.00 -0.34 -19.39
N TYR A 233 -12.45 0.87 -19.52
CA TYR A 233 -11.82 1.34 -20.75
C TYR A 233 -10.59 0.48 -21.12
N TRP A 234 -9.68 0.23 -20.18
CA TRP A 234 -8.48 -0.59 -20.44
C TRP A 234 -8.85 -2.02 -20.88
N THR A 235 -9.86 -2.61 -20.22
CA THR A 235 -10.31 -3.97 -20.56
C THR A 235 -10.89 -4.09 -21.97
N THR A 236 -11.40 -3.00 -22.57
CA THR A 236 -11.81 -3.01 -23.99
C THR A 236 -10.66 -3.29 -24.96
N PHE A 237 -9.41 -3.05 -24.55
CA PHE A 237 -8.20 -3.33 -25.30
C PHE A 237 -7.56 -4.69 -24.94
N GLY A 238 -8.23 -5.50 -24.11
CA GLY A 238 -7.71 -6.79 -23.65
C GLY A 238 -6.64 -6.67 -22.56
N ILE A 239 -6.51 -5.49 -21.94
CA ILE A 239 -5.62 -5.24 -20.81
C ILE A 239 -6.33 -5.72 -19.53
N SER A 240 -5.66 -6.53 -18.71
CA SER A 240 -6.29 -7.19 -17.56
C SER A 240 -5.45 -7.18 -16.29
N THR A 241 -4.15 -6.92 -16.40
CA THR A 241 -3.22 -6.94 -15.26
C THR A 241 -2.28 -5.76 -15.31
N PHE A 242 -1.76 -5.35 -14.16
CA PHE A 242 -0.61 -4.46 -14.08
C PHE A 242 0.52 -5.17 -13.33
N THR A 243 1.64 -5.38 -14.01
CA THR A 243 2.84 -5.99 -13.41
C THR A 243 4.05 -5.19 -13.82
N ASN A 244 4.72 -4.62 -12.83
CA ASN A 244 5.90 -3.79 -13.06
C ASN A 244 7.18 -4.63 -13.23
N SER A 245 8.25 -4.00 -13.72
CA SER A 245 9.59 -4.59 -13.76
C SER A 245 10.42 -4.19 -12.54
N LEU A 246 11.24 -5.11 -12.04
CA LEU A 246 12.17 -4.84 -10.95
C LEU A 246 13.19 -3.79 -11.38
N GLN A 247 13.27 -2.73 -10.57
CA GLN A 247 14.41 -1.83 -10.55
C GLN A 247 14.89 -1.62 -9.11
N ASN A 248 16.13 -1.18 -8.94
CA ASN A 248 16.70 -0.93 -7.62
C ASN A 248 17.41 0.41 -7.48
N TYR A 249 17.09 1.40 -8.32
CA TYR A 249 17.56 2.77 -8.14
C TYR A 249 16.64 3.55 -7.18
N PHE A 250 15.34 3.43 -7.38
CA PHE A 250 14.30 4.08 -6.58
C PHE A 250 13.59 3.02 -5.74
N LEU A 251 13.99 2.84 -4.48
CA LEU A 251 13.31 1.89 -3.61
C LEU A 251 11.91 2.40 -3.28
N GLU A 252 10.92 1.54 -3.45
CA GLU A 252 9.53 1.84 -3.19
C GLU A 252 9.24 1.87 -1.69
N GLY A 253 8.33 2.77 -1.31
CA GLY A 253 7.81 2.85 0.04
C GLY A 253 6.42 2.22 0.14
N HIS A 254 5.99 1.94 1.37
CA HIS A 254 4.64 1.49 1.66
C HIS A 254 4.24 1.87 3.09
N ASP A 255 2.93 2.02 3.30
CA ASP A 255 2.30 2.31 4.59
C ASP A 255 1.16 1.32 4.84
N ASP A 256 1.39 0.31 5.68
CA ASP A 256 0.36 -0.63 6.11
C ASP A 256 -0.32 -0.10 7.38
N THR A 257 -1.64 0.07 7.32
CA THR A 257 -2.44 0.57 8.46
C THR A 257 -3.61 -0.36 8.75
N ILE A 258 -3.91 -0.54 10.04
CA ILE A 258 -5.12 -1.20 10.51
C ILE A 258 -6.10 -0.15 11.06
N SER A 259 -7.39 -0.36 10.84
CA SER A 259 -8.45 0.44 11.45
C SER A 259 -9.13 -0.36 12.55
N ILE A 260 -9.16 0.20 13.75
CA ILE A 260 -9.80 -0.38 14.93
C ILE A 260 -11.11 0.36 15.16
N VAL A 261 -12.22 -0.37 15.09
CA VAL A 261 -13.56 0.16 15.37
C VAL A 261 -14.01 -0.35 16.73
N ASN A 262 -14.26 0.55 17.67
CA ASN A 262 -14.68 0.18 19.02
C ASN A 262 -16.20 -0.05 19.12
N ALA A 263 -16.68 -0.46 20.30
CA ALA A 263 -18.10 -0.75 20.54
C ALA A 263 -19.03 0.46 20.40
N LEU A 264 -18.50 1.69 20.40
CA LEU A 264 -19.24 2.92 20.15
C LEU A 264 -19.30 3.29 18.65
N GLY A 265 -18.66 2.52 17.78
CA GLY A 265 -18.55 2.79 16.35
C GLY A 265 -17.47 3.82 15.99
N LEU A 266 -16.60 4.21 16.94
CA LEU A 266 -15.48 5.11 16.66
C LEU A 266 -14.34 4.33 16.00
N SER A 267 -13.83 4.87 14.89
CA SER A 267 -12.74 4.26 14.11
C SER A 267 -11.43 5.02 14.32
N SER A 268 -10.39 4.32 14.76
CA SER A 268 -9.03 4.85 14.94
C SER A 268 -8.02 4.04 14.13
N ARG A 269 -7.02 4.70 13.53
CA ARG A 269 -6.01 4.05 12.68
C ARG A 269 -4.69 3.82 13.42
N VAL A 270 -4.06 2.69 13.13
CA VAL A 270 -2.72 2.34 13.63
C VAL A 270 -1.85 1.90 12.46
N THR A 271 -0.68 2.51 12.31
CA THR A 271 0.33 2.04 11.36
C THR A 271 1.06 0.83 11.93
N VAL A 272 1.07 -0.27 11.19
CA VAL A 272 1.70 -1.55 11.61
C VAL A 272 3.00 -1.81 10.87
N ASN A 273 3.18 -1.24 9.68
CA ASN A 273 4.42 -1.33 8.94
C ASN A 273 4.56 -0.10 8.05
N ARG A 274 5.74 0.52 8.07
CA ARG A 274 6.04 1.72 7.28
C ARG A 274 7.46 1.66 6.76
N ARG A 275 7.59 1.91 5.46
CA ARG A 275 8.86 2.14 4.78
C ARG A 275 8.70 3.32 3.85
N THR A 276 9.56 4.31 3.99
CA THR A 276 9.60 5.45 3.06
C THR A 276 10.34 5.04 1.78
N SER A 277 9.94 5.60 0.65
CA SER A 277 10.70 5.44 -0.60
C SER A 277 12.08 6.08 -0.48
N VAL A 278 13.09 5.49 -1.13
CA VAL A 278 14.49 5.96 -1.06
C VAL A 278 15.15 5.90 -2.43
N THR A 279 15.72 7.02 -2.88
CA THR A 279 16.63 7.04 -4.03
C THR A 279 18.02 6.60 -3.59
N ARG A 280 18.53 5.52 -4.18
CA ARG A 280 19.89 5.03 -3.90
C ARG A 280 20.93 5.84 -4.67
N ALA A 281 22.19 5.72 -4.28
CA ALA A 281 23.28 6.26 -5.08
C ALA A 281 23.33 5.55 -6.44
N LYS A 282 23.66 6.27 -7.52
CA LYS A 282 23.81 5.68 -8.87
C LYS A 282 24.83 4.53 -8.89
N THR A 283 25.87 4.61 -8.07
CA THR A 283 26.87 3.54 -7.91
C THR A 283 26.31 2.23 -7.33
N SER A 284 25.10 2.28 -6.75
CA SER A 284 24.39 1.12 -6.19
C SER A 284 23.25 0.64 -7.09
N TRP A 285 23.05 1.24 -8.27
CA TRP A 285 22.02 0.87 -9.23
C TRP A 285 22.50 -0.29 -10.10
N SER A 286 22.21 -1.52 -9.67
CA SER A 286 22.62 -2.71 -10.41
C SER A 286 21.63 -3.10 -11.52
N THR A 287 20.35 -2.72 -11.40
CA THR A 287 19.35 -3.04 -12.43
C THR A 287 19.45 -2.17 -13.67
N GLN A 288 20.35 -1.18 -13.72
CA GLN A 288 20.56 -0.34 -14.91
C GLN A 288 20.87 -1.16 -16.16
N PHE A 289 21.61 -2.28 -15.99
CA PHE A 289 21.95 -3.17 -17.08
C PHE A 289 20.74 -3.92 -17.65
N ALA A 290 19.63 -4.01 -16.90
CA ALA A 290 18.37 -4.53 -17.39
C ALA A 290 17.57 -3.46 -18.13
N THR A 291 17.35 -2.29 -17.51
CA THR A 291 16.71 -1.13 -18.12
C THR A 291 17.19 0.16 -17.46
N CYS A 292 17.37 1.22 -18.25
CA CYS A 292 17.70 2.55 -17.76
C CYS A 292 16.45 3.37 -17.37
N GLY A 293 15.25 2.92 -17.76
CA GLY A 293 13.97 3.58 -17.47
C GLY A 293 13.67 4.78 -18.36
N LEU A 294 12.37 5.07 -18.53
CA LEU A 294 11.84 6.03 -19.50
C LEU A 294 12.44 7.44 -19.37
N TRP A 295 12.75 7.89 -18.16
CA TRP A 295 13.34 9.22 -17.94
C TRP A 295 14.76 9.34 -18.56
N ASN A 296 15.55 8.26 -18.59
CA ASN A 296 16.84 8.26 -19.30
C ASN A 296 16.63 8.12 -20.81
N ASP A 297 15.59 7.42 -21.24
CA ASP A 297 15.32 7.24 -22.68
C ASP A 297 14.87 8.57 -23.31
N LEU A 298 14.07 9.36 -22.58
CA LEU A 298 13.72 10.74 -22.93
C LEU A 298 14.96 11.66 -23.01
N ASP A 299 15.84 11.60 -22.01
CA ASP A 299 17.09 12.36 -22.00
C ASP A 299 18.03 11.95 -23.15
N ALA A 300 18.15 10.64 -23.42
CA ALA A 300 18.95 10.11 -24.53
C ALA A 300 18.44 10.62 -25.88
N THR A 301 17.13 10.55 -26.13
CA THR A 301 16.55 11.06 -27.38
C THR A 301 16.70 12.56 -27.55
N ALA A 302 16.68 13.33 -26.46
CA ALA A 302 16.95 14.76 -26.49
C ALA A 302 18.42 15.10 -26.79
N GLN A 303 19.37 14.23 -26.42
CA GLN A 303 20.82 14.43 -26.62
C GLN A 303 21.35 13.98 -27.97
N THR A 304 20.61 13.15 -28.70
CA THR A 304 20.96 12.78 -30.08
C THR A 304 21.01 14.00 -31.02
N SER A 305 21.77 13.90 -32.11
CA SER A 305 21.92 14.98 -33.09
C SER A 305 21.67 14.44 -34.52
N PRO A 306 20.51 14.73 -35.14
CA PRO A 306 19.40 15.52 -34.60
C PRO A 306 18.67 14.81 -33.44
N PRO A 307 17.86 15.53 -32.62
CA PRO A 307 17.00 14.90 -31.62
C PRO A 307 16.12 13.82 -32.23
N SER A 308 16.04 12.68 -31.56
CA SER A 308 15.37 11.48 -32.03
C SER A 308 14.03 11.26 -31.34
N SER A 309 13.29 10.26 -31.82
CA SER A 309 12.01 9.85 -31.23
C SER A 309 12.10 8.46 -30.61
N LEU A 310 11.34 8.25 -29.53
CA LEU A 310 11.06 6.95 -28.93
C LEU A 310 10.02 6.15 -29.75
N ILE A 311 9.28 6.81 -30.64
CA ILE A 311 8.32 6.14 -31.52
C ILE A 311 9.06 5.48 -32.67
N ARG A 312 9.03 4.14 -32.72
CA ARG A 312 9.78 3.34 -33.72
C ARG A 312 9.38 3.64 -35.17
N SER A 313 8.13 4.04 -35.40
CA SER A 313 7.63 4.38 -36.73
C SER A 313 8.04 5.78 -37.20
N ALA A 314 8.54 6.65 -36.31
CA ALA A 314 8.94 8.02 -36.63
C ALA A 314 10.15 8.06 -37.60
N PRO A 315 10.23 9.05 -38.50
CA PRO A 315 11.36 9.18 -39.43
C PRO A 315 12.71 9.34 -38.71
N ASN A 316 12.71 10.00 -37.55
CA ASN A 316 13.88 10.24 -36.70
C ASN A 316 13.92 9.30 -35.48
N ALA A 317 13.32 8.11 -35.55
CA ALA A 317 13.40 7.13 -34.45
C ALA A 317 14.86 6.84 -34.06
N PHE A 318 15.15 6.65 -32.76
CA PHE A 318 16.51 6.48 -32.23
C PHE A 318 17.36 5.47 -33.04
N GLU A 319 16.83 4.27 -33.27
CA GLU A 319 17.50 3.22 -34.05
C GLU A 319 17.66 3.59 -35.54
N ARG A 320 16.74 4.37 -36.12
CA ARG A 320 16.79 4.78 -37.55
C ARG A 320 17.87 5.82 -37.82
N LEU A 321 18.24 6.60 -36.81
CA LEU A 321 19.38 7.49 -36.89
C LEU A 321 20.73 6.76 -36.70
N GLY A 322 20.70 5.43 -36.49
CA GLY A 322 21.89 4.60 -36.33
C GLY A 322 22.41 4.51 -34.90
N TYR A 323 21.66 5.01 -33.91
CA TYR A 323 21.98 4.81 -32.51
C TYR A 323 21.53 3.43 -32.01
N ASP A 324 22.28 2.87 -31.07
CA ASP A 324 22.00 1.59 -30.43
C ASP A 324 21.90 1.79 -28.92
N TRP A 325 20.80 1.32 -28.31
CA TRP A 325 20.49 1.60 -26.90
C TRP A 325 21.53 1.01 -25.94
N ASP A 326 22.03 -0.19 -26.22
CA ASP A 326 23.07 -0.83 -25.41
C ASP A 326 24.38 -0.04 -25.48
N SER A 327 24.85 0.26 -26.70
CA SER A 327 26.06 1.03 -26.94
C SER A 327 25.98 2.46 -26.41
N TRP A 328 24.80 3.09 -26.44
CA TRP A 328 24.59 4.44 -25.91
C TRP A 328 24.81 4.48 -24.38
N TYR A 329 24.26 3.51 -23.65
CA TYR A 329 24.35 3.50 -22.19
C TYR A 329 25.64 2.87 -21.65
N PHE A 330 26.15 1.82 -22.31
CA PHE A 330 27.24 1.00 -21.77
C PHE A 330 28.47 0.92 -22.68
N GLY A 331 28.38 1.44 -23.91
CA GLY A 331 29.44 1.32 -24.90
C GLY A 331 29.65 -0.12 -25.38
N GLN A 332 30.55 -0.28 -26.34
CA GLN A 332 30.87 -1.59 -26.92
C GLN A 332 31.85 -2.41 -26.05
N ALA A 333 32.57 -1.75 -25.14
CA ALA A 333 33.46 -2.42 -24.19
C ALA A 333 32.66 -3.31 -23.22
N GLY A 334 33.33 -4.29 -22.63
CA GLY A 334 32.71 -5.20 -21.68
C GLY A 334 33.66 -6.28 -21.19
N THR A 335 33.12 -7.16 -20.35
CA THR A 335 33.81 -8.37 -19.86
C THR A 335 33.39 -9.59 -20.69
N PRO A 336 34.05 -10.75 -20.55
CA PRO A 336 33.55 -12.01 -21.12
C PRO A 336 32.10 -12.33 -20.70
N ALA A 337 31.70 -11.95 -19.48
CA ALA A 337 30.32 -12.10 -19.01
C ALA A 337 29.35 -11.19 -19.79
N THR A 338 29.71 -9.93 -20.02
CA THR A 338 28.92 -9.00 -20.84
C THR A 338 28.79 -9.50 -22.27
N ALA A 339 29.87 -10.03 -22.86
CA ALA A 339 29.85 -10.63 -24.18
C ALA A 339 28.92 -11.86 -24.24
N LEU A 340 28.92 -12.70 -23.20
CA LEU A 340 28.01 -13.84 -23.10
C LEU A 340 26.54 -13.38 -23.00
N ILE A 341 26.25 -12.36 -22.20
CA ILE A 341 24.88 -11.80 -22.09
C ILE A 341 24.41 -11.27 -23.45
N ARG A 342 25.23 -10.46 -24.13
CA ARG A 342 24.90 -9.90 -25.45
C ARG A 342 24.65 -10.97 -26.50
N THR A 343 25.43 -12.06 -26.47
CA THR A 343 25.32 -13.13 -27.46
C THR A 343 24.22 -14.16 -27.16
N GLN A 344 23.89 -14.39 -25.89
CA GLN A 344 22.93 -15.44 -25.49
C GLN A 344 21.55 -14.91 -25.13
N LEU A 345 21.45 -13.68 -24.61
CA LEU A 345 20.20 -13.10 -24.10
C LEU A 345 19.73 -11.88 -24.89
N GLY A 346 20.67 -11.01 -25.27
CA GLY A 346 20.38 -9.81 -26.06
C GLY A 346 21.11 -8.56 -25.54
N PRO A 347 20.84 -7.39 -26.15
CA PRO A 347 21.48 -6.14 -25.75
C PRO A 347 21.18 -5.76 -24.29
N LEU A 348 22.13 -5.09 -23.62
CA LEU A 348 21.88 -4.49 -22.30
C LEU A 348 20.83 -3.36 -22.39
N ALA A 349 20.29 -2.94 -21.25
CA ALA A 349 19.17 -1.98 -21.16
C ALA A 349 17.91 -2.41 -21.94
N ASN A 350 17.75 -3.70 -22.21
CA ASN A 350 16.64 -4.26 -22.98
C ASN A 350 16.03 -5.52 -22.34
N PHE A 351 16.23 -5.71 -21.04
CA PHE A 351 15.72 -6.85 -20.27
C PHE A 351 14.57 -6.46 -19.34
N ASP A 352 13.61 -7.37 -19.18
CA ASP A 352 12.63 -7.29 -18.10
C ASP A 352 13.04 -8.22 -16.98
N VAL A 353 13.07 -7.68 -15.78
CA VAL A 353 13.26 -8.48 -14.57
C VAL A 353 11.92 -8.54 -13.87
N ILE A 354 11.29 -9.72 -13.88
CA ILE A 354 9.97 -9.94 -13.30
C ILE A 354 10.07 -10.86 -12.09
N LEU A 355 9.18 -10.66 -11.12
CA LEU A 355 9.05 -11.57 -9.99
C LEU A 355 8.26 -12.82 -10.43
N VAL A 356 8.82 -13.99 -10.17
CA VAL A 356 8.08 -15.25 -10.34
C VAL A 356 7.22 -15.45 -9.09
N PRO A 357 5.88 -15.58 -9.22
CA PRO A 357 5.01 -15.72 -8.06
C PRO A 357 5.28 -17.02 -7.31
N VAL A 358 5.11 -16.97 -5.99
CA VAL A 358 5.22 -18.17 -5.15
C VAL A 358 4.05 -19.11 -5.47
N PRO A 359 4.30 -20.39 -5.80
CA PRO A 359 3.23 -21.33 -6.13
C PRO A 359 2.20 -21.46 -4.98
N PRO A 360 0.88 -21.36 -5.24
CA PRO A 360 -0.14 -21.48 -4.21
C PRO A 360 -0.04 -22.73 -3.32
N PRO A 361 0.31 -23.93 -3.85
CA PRO A 361 0.50 -25.11 -3.01
C PRO A 361 1.64 -24.97 -1.99
N LEU A 362 2.70 -24.22 -2.34
CA LEU A 362 3.81 -23.97 -1.42
C LEU A 362 3.38 -23.01 -0.29
N VAL A 363 2.62 -21.98 -0.63
CA VAL A 363 2.04 -21.07 0.38
C VAL A 363 1.13 -21.84 1.34
N ALA A 364 0.26 -22.72 0.81
CA ALA A 364 -0.62 -23.57 1.61
C ALA A 364 0.14 -24.55 2.51
N LEU A 365 1.23 -25.16 2.01
CA LEU A 365 2.09 -26.04 2.79
C LEU A 365 2.75 -25.29 3.96
N VAL A 366 3.30 -24.11 3.70
CA VAL A 366 3.93 -23.28 4.74
C VAL A 366 2.91 -22.84 5.78
N ALA A 367 1.72 -22.41 5.35
CA ALA A 367 0.64 -22.05 6.26
C ALA A 367 0.23 -23.23 7.17
N ALA A 368 0.01 -24.42 6.58
CA ALA A 368 -0.36 -25.62 7.34
C ALA A 368 0.76 -26.06 8.31
N PHE A 369 2.02 -25.96 7.89
CA PHE A 369 3.18 -26.23 8.74
C PHE A 369 3.23 -25.26 9.93
N GLN A 370 3.08 -23.96 9.68
CA GLN A 370 3.06 -22.93 10.74
C GLN A 370 1.92 -23.14 11.72
N ASP A 371 0.71 -23.41 11.24
CA ASP A 371 -0.45 -23.67 12.10
C ASP A 371 -0.23 -24.92 12.98
N THR A 372 0.32 -25.99 12.40
CA THR A 372 0.64 -27.23 13.13
C THR A 372 1.74 -27.01 14.16
N LEU A 373 2.82 -26.31 13.79
CA LEU A 373 3.94 -26.02 14.67
C LEU A 373 3.49 -25.14 15.85
N TYR A 374 2.84 -24.01 15.55
CA TYR A 374 2.45 -23.01 16.55
C TYR A 374 1.34 -23.50 17.49
N SER A 375 0.45 -24.38 17.02
CA SER A 375 -0.50 -25.07 17.89
C SER A 375 0.19 -26.09 18.80
N GLY A 376 1.18 -26.82 18.29
CA GLY A 376 1.93 -27.83 19.06
C GLY A 376 2.86 -27.24 20.14
N ILE A 377 3.42 -26.05 19.93
CA ILE A 377 4.36 -25.40 20.86
C ILE A 377 3.70 -24.38 21.80
N ARG A 378 2.36 -24.29 21.81
CA ARG A 378 1.63 -23.30 22.61
C ARG A 378 1.96 -23.44 24.10
N GLY A 379 2.75 -22.51 24.64
CA GLY A 379 3.21 -22.51 26.03
C GLY A 379 4.56 -23.20 26.30
N SER A 380 5.28 -23.66 25.28
CA SER A 380 6.64 -24.18 25.41
C SER A 380 7.67 -23.03 25.38
N SER A 381 8.42 -22.85 26.47
CA SER A 381 9.56 -21.92 26.53
C SER A 381 10.76 -22.39 25.71
N ASP A 382 10.86 -23.69 25.44
CA ASP A 382 12.04 -24.30 24.81
C ASP A 382 12.16 -23.89 23.35
N TYR A 383 11.04 -23.79 22.63
CA TYR A 383 11.04 -23.27 21.26
C TYR A 383 11.48 -21.81 21.21
N MET A 384 11.04 -20.99 22.18
CA MET A 384 11.42 -19.58 22.28
C MET A 384 12.90 -19.37 22.60
N ALA A 385 13.58 -20.40 23.09
CA ALA A 385 15.01 -20.38 23.37
C ALA A 385 15.87 -20.82 22.17
N LEU A 386 15.25 -21.26 21.05
CA LEU A 386 15.99 -21.61 19.85
C LEU A 386 16.48 -20.36 19.12
N ASP A 387 17.74 -20.37 18.73
CA ASP A 387 18.29 -19.35 17.83
C ASP A 387 17.74 -19.56 16.41
N GLU A 388 17.26 -18.48 15.79
CA GLU A 388 16.84 -18.51 14.39
C GLU A 388 18.09 -18.62 13.49
N PRO A 389 18.25 -19.71 12.72
CA PRO A 389 19.45 -19.90 11.92
C PRO A 389 19.44 -18.98 10.71
N THR A 390 20.57 -18.31 10.45
CA THR A 390 20.80 -17.65 9.17
C THR A 390 20.95 -18.70 8.09
N VAL A 391 20.04 -18.72 7.13
CA VAL A 391 20.10 -19.61 5.96
C VAL A 391 20.39 -18.83 4.70
N ASP A 392 21.36 -19.28 3.90
CA ASP A 392 21.56 -18.76 2.56
C ASP A 392 20.52 -19.40 1.62
N ALA A 393 19.82 -18.57 0.87
CA ALA A 393 18.84 -19.00 -0.14
C ALA A 393 19.51 -19.52 -1.43
N THR A 394 20.70 -20.12 -1.31
CA THR A 394 21.45 -20.68 -2.45
C THR A 394 20.98 -22.11 -2.70
N PRO A 395 20.50 -22.47 -3.90
CA PRO A 395 20.17 -23.85 -4.21
C PRO A 395 21.37 -24.77 -3.94
N ALA A 396 21.16 -25.92 -3.30
CA ALA A 396 22.25 -26.85 -2.98
C ALA A 396 23.06 -27.28 -4.22
N ALA A 397 22.40 -27.37 -5.38
CA ALA A 397 23.06 -27.65 -6.66
C ALA A 397 24.11 -26.59 -7.04
N TRP A 398 23.88 -25.33 -6.65
CA TRP A 398 24.77 -24.22 -6.98
C TRP A 398 25.98 -24.18 -6.05
N MET A 399 25.83 -24.60 -4.79
CA MET A 399 26.95 -24.68 -3.83
C MET A 399 28.10 -25.58 -4.29
N THR A 400 27.85 -26.48 -5.25
CA THR A 400 28.86 -27.39 -5.81
C THR A 400 29.58 -26.85 -7.04
N LEU A 401 29.21 -25.66 -7.54
CA LEU A 401 29.81 -25.07 -8.73
C LEU A 401 31.19 -24.47 -8.40
N PRO A 402 32.28 -24.98 -9.00
CA PRO A 402 33.61 -24.43 -8.76
C PRO A 402 33.68 -22.97 -9.24
N ASN A 403 34.23 -22.09 -8.38
CA ASN A 403 34.41 -20.65 -8.59
C ASN A 403 33.13 -19.79 -8.64
N ALA A 404 31.98 -20.32 -8.22
CA ALA A 404 30.81 -19.48 -8.04
C ALA A 404 30.95 -18.63 -6.76
N VAL A 405 30.75 -17.32 -6.89
CA VAL A 405 30.64 -16.38 -5.77
C VAL A 405 29.15 -16.12 -5.58
N PHE A 406 28.61 -16.54 -4.43
CA PHE A 406 27.19 -16.38 -4.07
C PHE A 406 27.00 -15.21 -3.13
#